data_AF-A0A511ZJ89-F1
#
_entry.id   AF-A0A511ZJ89-F1
#
_cell.length_a   1.000
_cell.length_b   1.000
_cell.length_c   1.000
_cell.angle_alpha   90.00
_cell.angle_beta   90.00
_cell.angle_gamma   90.00
#
_symmetry.space_group_name_H-M   'P 1'
#
loop_
_entity.id
_entity.type
_entity.pdbx_description
1 polymer ?
#
loop_
_entity_poly.entity_id
_entity_poly.type
_entity_poly.pdbx_seq_one_letter_code
_entity_poly.pdbx_strand_id
1 'polypeptide(L)'
;MNKIKNHVNELFKDIPKSEEKEIIKQEIFQNLEEKVYDLVAQGKEEEDAVNKAIVEFGNIDEIKSELGVYNVNRDGDGKRIERAKIDLNFSIWGSILIIALMVFINLYYSPSTIWFVYPTFAILWWPLSMFYRWRKLK
;
A
#
# COMPACT_ATOMS: atom_id res chain seq x y z
N MET A 1 14.40 27.30 17.92
CA MET A 1 14.69 26.04 17.17
C MET A 1 14.10 24.72 17.71
N ASN A 2 14.12 24.40 19.02
CA ASN A 2 13.65 23.08 19.53
C ASN A 2 12.16 22.76 19.25
N LYS A 3 11.29 23.77 19.20
CA LYS A 3 9.85 23.61 18.90
C LYS A 3 9.62 23.00 17.49
N ILE A 4 10.36 23.48 16.48
CA ILE A 4 10.28 22.95 15.10
C ILE A 4 10.69 21.48 15.08
N LYS A 5 11.83 21.15 15.71
CA LYS A 5 12.34 19.77 15.75
C LYS A 5 11.36 18.82 16.42
N ASN A 6 10.71 19.25 17.51
CA ASN A 6 9.70 18.47 18.19
C ASN A 6 8.46 18.27 17.33
N HIS A 7 7.98 19.34 16.68
CA HIS A 7 6.85 19.28 15.76
C HIS A 7 7.12 18.30 14.62
N VAL A 8 8.27 18.43 13.96
CA VAL A 8 8.73 17.52 12.89
C VAL A 8 8.84 16.08 13.39
N ASN A 9 9.35 15.84 14.60
CA ASN A 9 9.37 14.49 15.17
C ASN A 9 7.96 13.92 15.39
N GLU A 10 6.99 14.75 15.77
CA GLU A 10 5.60 14.34 15.92
C GLU A 10 4.95 13.97 14.57
N LEU A 11 5.22 14.72 13.49
CA LEU A 11 4.77 14.38 12.12
C LEU A 11 5.09 12.92 11.75
N PHE A 12 6.26 12.47 12.22
CA PHE A 12 6.88 11.23 11.83
C PHE A 12 6.81 10.15 12.91
N LYS A 13 6.06 10.35 14.00
CA LYS A 13 5.99 9.41 15.14
C LYS A 13 5.41 8.05 14.76
N ASP A 14 4.37 8.05 13.93
CA ASP A 14 3.66 6.82 13.51
C ASP A 14 4.27 6.13 12.29
N ILE A 15 5.31 6.73 11.69
CA ILE A 15 5.96 6.21 10.49
C ILE A 15 7.10 5.27 10.93
N PRO A 16 7.17 4.03 10.43
CA PRO A 16 8.26 3.12 10.74
C PRO A 16 9.61 3.73 10.33
N LYS A 17 10.67 3.45 11.07
CA LYS A 17 12.01 3.96 10.73
C LYS A 17 12.42 3.44 9.35
N SER A 18 12.68 4.35 8.42
CA SER A 18 13.27 4.10 7.11
C SER A 18 14.27 5.22 6.78
N GLU A 19 15.18 4.97 5.85
CA GLU A 19 16.10 5.99 5.34
C GLU A 19 15.34 7.15 4.70
N GLU A 20 14.35 6.83 3.87
CA GLU A 20 13.45 7.79 3.22
C GLU A 20 12.71 8.69 4.22
N LYS A 21 12.27 8.14 5.36
CA LYS A 21 11.65 8.91 6.44
C LYS A 21 12.59 9.99 6.97
N GLU A 22 13.86 9.66 7.22
CA GLU A 22 14.81 10.62 7.77
C GLU A 22 15.18 11.69 6.74
N ILE A 23 15.22 11.36 5.45
CA ILE A 23 15.44 12.33 4.37
C ILE A 23 14.29 13.35 4.33
N ILE A 24 13.03 12.89 4.22
CA ILE A 24 11.87 13.78 4.14
C ILE A 24 11.75 14.64 5.40
N LYS A 25 12.07 14.07 6.56
CA LYS A 25 12.08 14.79 7.83
C LYS A 25 13.10 15.93 7.84
N GLN A 26 14.27 15.72 7.24
CA GLN A 26 15.29 16.76 7.10
C GLN A 26 14.85 17.85 6.11
N GLU A 27 14.25 17.47 4.98
CA GLU A 27 13.74 18.43 3.98
C GLU A 27 12.65 19.33 4.56
N ILE A 28 11.70 18.76 5.32
CA ILE A 28 10.64 19.54 5.99
C ILE A 28 11.24 20.46 7.06
N PHE A 29 12.21 19.94 7.83
CA PHE A 29 12.88 20.75 8.84
C PHE A 29 13.59 21.96 8.23
N GLN A 30 14.31 21.77 7.12
CA GLN A 30 15.00 22.84 6.41
C GLN A 30 14.02 23.88 5.85
N ASN A 31 12.92 23.44 5.21
CA ASN A 31 11.90 24.37 4.70
C ASN A 31 11.25 25.21 5.79
N LEU A 32 10.96 24.61 6.94
CA LEU A 32 10.42 25.33 8.10
C LEU A 32 11.44 26.31 8.68
N GLU A 33 12.72 25.92 8.74
CA GLU A 33 13.80 26.77 9.23
C GLU A 33 14.04 27.98 8.32
N GLU A 34 14.06 27.77 6.99
CA GLU A 34 14.15 28.83 5.99
C GLU A 34 13.00 29.83 6.16
N LYS A 35 11.76 29.34 6.31
CA LYS A 35 10.60 30.20 6.52
C LYS A 35 10.66 31.00 7.81
N VAL A 36 11.20 30.42 8.88
CA VAL A 36 11.44 31.13 10.14
C VAL A 36 12.50 32.20 9.96
N TYR A 37 13.59 31.90 9.25
CA TYR A 37 14.65 32.86 8.97
C TYR A 37 14.10 34.07 8.20
N ASP A 38 13.26 33.84 7.19
CA ASP A 38 12.60 34.92 6.43
C ASP A 38 11.72 35.80 7.32
N LEU A 39 10.98 35.21 8.25
CA LEU A 39 10.11 35.93 9.18
C LEU A 39 10.91 36.74 10.20
N VAL A 40 12.06 36.23 10.65
CA VAL A 40 12.99 36.96 11.53
C VAL A 40 13.65 38.11 10.77
N ALA A 41 14.03 37.90 9.50
CA ALA A 41 14.56 38.96 8.65
C ALA A 41 13.55 40.10 8.40
N GLN A 42 12.25 39.79 8.43
CA GLN A 42 11.16 40.78 8.39
C GLN A 42 10.99 41.55 9.72
N GLY A 43 11.85 41.30 10.71
CA GLY A 43 11.86 41.99 12.00
C GLY A 43 10.92 41.39 13.04
N LYS A 44 10.44 40.14 12.85
CA LYS A 44 9.68 39.42 13.89
C LYS A 44 10.61 38.76 14.89
N GLU A 45 10.15 38.62 16.14
CA GLU A 45 10.85 37.81 17.13
C GLU A 45 10.90 36.34 16.70
N GLU A 46 12.00 35.67 17.05
CA GLU A 46 12.25 34.27 16.67
C GLU A 46 11.12 33.35 17.14
N GLU A 47 10.60 33.55 18.36
CA GLU A 47 9.51 32.72 18.88
C GLU A 47 8.19 32.89 18.09
N ASP A 48 7.86 34.13 17.72
CA ASP A 48 6.67 34.43 16.94
C ASP A 48 6.80 33.96 15.49
N ALA A 49 8.00 34.06 14.92
CA ALA A 49 8.33 33.52 13.62
C ALA A 49 8.15 32.00 13.59
N VAL A 50 8.63 31.29 14.63
CA VAL A 50 8.45 29.83 14.78
C VAL A 50 6.98 29.46 14.89
N ASN A 51 6.22 30.12 15.76
CA ASN A 51 4.79 29.84 15.92
C ASN A 51 4.03 30.10 14.62
N LYS A 52 4.33 31.20 13.93
CA LYS A 52 3.70 31.54 12.65
C LYS A 52 4.07 30.54 11.55
N ALA A 53 5.31 30.10 11.45
CA ALA A 53 5.74 29.10 10.48
C ALA A 53 5.02 27.76 10.70
N ILE A 54 4.85 27.32 11.95
CA ILE A 54 4.11 26.09 12.28
C ILE A 54 2.63 26.23 11.87
N VAL A 55 2.00 27.38 12.13
CA VAL A 55 0.59 27.61 11.77
C VAL A 55 0.41 27.70 10.25
N GLU A 56 1.31 28.39 9.54
CA GLU A 56 1.27 28.49 8.07
C GLU A 56 1.55 27.16 7.37
N PHE A 57 2.36 26.29 7.98
CA PHE A 57 2.61 24.95 7.45
C PHE A 57 1.31 24.11 7.41
N GLY A 58 0.32 24.46 8.23
CA GLY A 58 -1.02 23.89 8.14
C GLY A 58 -1.17 22.54 8.83
N ASN A 59 -2.20 21.79 8.44
CA ASN A 59 -2.59 20.57 9.12
C ASN A 59 -1.71 19.38 8.70
N ILE A 60 -1.01 18.81 9.66
CA ILE A 60 -0.01 17.75 9.49
C ILE A 60 -0.56 16.54 8.74
N ASP A 61 -1.82 16.20 9.01
CA ASP A 61 -2.50 15.07 8.39
C ASP A 61 -2.72 15.27 6.88
N GLU A 62 -2.89 16.52 6.45
CA GLU A 62 -3.06 16.89 5.04
C GLU A 62 -1.72 16.74 4.29
N ILE A 63 -0.63 17.24 4.87
CA ILE A 63 0.73 17.13 4.30
C ILE A 63 1.15 15.66 4.18
N LYS A 64 0.83 14.84 5.18
CA LYS A 64 1.11 13.40 5.16
C LYS A 64 0.35 12.67 4.06
N SER A 65 -0.85 13.17 3.72
CA SER A 65 -1.65 12.65 2.61
C SER A 65 -1.10 13.09 1.24
N GLU A 66 -0.61 14.33 1.13
CA GLU A 66 -0.10 14.93 -0.11
C GLU A 66 1.32 14.44 -0.46
N LEU A 67 2.20 14.26 0.53
CA LEU A 67 3.54 13.70 0.34
C LEU A 67 3.54 12.18 0.05
N GLY A 68 2.36 11.53 0.01
CA GLY A 68 2.26 10.09 -0.25
C GLY A 68 2.87 9.18 0.84
N VAL A 69 3.34 9.77 1.95
CA VAL A 69 3.99 9.07 3.07
C VAL A 69 2.98 8.20 3.85
N TYR A 70 1.67 8.46 3.68
CA TYR A 70 0.61 7.55 4.12
C TYR A 70 0.29 6.44 3.10
N ASN A 71 1.32 5.74 2.61
CA ASN A 71 1.17 4.36 2.10
C ASN A 71 1.73 3.35 3.10
N VAL A 72 1.52 3.55 4.41
CA VAL A 72 1.82 2.55 5.44
C VAL A 72 0.58 1.68 5.69
N ASN A 73 0.24 0.86 4.69
CA ASN A 73 -0.15 -0.55 4.79
C ASN A 73 -1.01 -1.06 5.98
N ARG A 74 -1.94 -0.29 6.55
CA ARG A 74 -2.94 -0.85 7.50
C ARG A 74 -4.32 -1.08 6.86
N ASP A 75 -4.76 -0.17 5.99
CA ASP A 75 -6.06 -0.33 5.30
C ASP A 75 -5.93 -0.95 3.89
N GLY A 76 -4.73 -0.89 3.30
CA GLY A 76 -4.44 -1.44 1.98
C GLY A 76 -4.27 -2.96 1.97
N ASP A 77 -3.60 -3.51 2.98
CA ASP A 77 -3.33 -4.96 3.05
C ASP A 77 -4.59 -5.78 3.33
N GLY A 78 -5.50 -5.28 4.17
CA GLY A 78 -6.83 -5.90 4.35
C GLY A 78 -7.60 -5.99 3.03
N LYS A 79 -7.68 -4.88 2.28
CA LYS A 79 -8.34 -4.83 0.97
C LYS A 79 -7.64 -5.69 -0.10
N ARG A 80 -6.32 -5.88 -0.01
CA ARG A 80 -5.55 -6.75 -0.92
C ARG A 80 -5.78 -8.23 -0.60
N ILE A 81 -5.85 -8.61 0.67
CA ILE A 81 -6.16 -9.97 1.10
C ILE A 81 -7.61 -10.34 0.74
N GLU A 82 -8.57 -9.43 0.91
CA GLU A 82 -9.96 -9.66 0.50
C GLU A 82 -10.11 -9.84 -1.02
N ARG A 83 -9.47 -8.99 -1.83
CA ARG A 83 -9.44 -9.17 -3.28
C ARG A 83 -8.77 -10.49 -3.68
N ALA A 84 -7.66 -10.86 -3.04
CA ALA A 84 -7.00 -12.13 -3.28
C ALA A 84 -7.88 -13.35 -2.90
N LYS A 85 -8.71 -13.25 -1.85
CA LYS A 85 -9.71 -14.28 -1.50
C LYS A 85 -10.81 -14.39 -2.56
N ILE A 86 -11.34 -13.26 -3.05
CA ILE A 86 -12.36 -13.23 -4.09
C ILE A 86 -11.81 -13.85 -5.39
N ASP A 87 -10.61 -13.46 -5.79
CA ASP A 87 -9.93 -13.99 -6.98
C ASP A 87 -9.67 -15.50 -6.86
N LEU A 88 -9.31 -16.00 -5.66
CA LEU A 88 -9.12 -17.41 -5.40
C LEU A 88 -10.44 -18.19 -5.51
N ASN A 89 -11.51 -17.69 -4.90
CA ASN A 89 -12.83 -18.31 -4.99
C ASN A 89 -13.34 -18.38 -6.43
N PHE A 90 -13.16 -17.31 -7.21
CA PHE A 90 -13.52 -17.27 -8.63
C PHE A 90 -12.71 -18.29 -9.44
N SER A 91 -11.40 -18.39 -9.19
CA SER A 91 -10.52 -19.35 -9.87
C SER A 91 -10.91 -20.80 -9.58
N ILE A 92 -11.31 -21.11 -8.35
CA ILE A 92 -11.78 -22.46 -7.95
C ILE A 92 -13.08 -22.80 -8.67
N TRP A 93 -14.09 -21.93 -8.62
CA TRP A 93 -15.37 -22.16 -9.29
C TRP A 93 -15.23 -22.25 -10.82
N GLY A 94 -14.42 -21.37 -11.42
CA GLY A 94 -14.11 -21.40 -12.84
C GLY A 94 -13.41 -22.70 -13.25
N SER A 95 -12.41 -23.13 -12.47
CA SER A 95 -11.70 -24.39 -12.74
C SER A 95 -12.64 -25.60 -12.64
N ILE A 96 -13.50 -25.66 -11.63
CA ILE A 96 -14.50 -26.73 -11.47
C ILE A 96 -15.46 -26.78 -12.67
N LEU A 97 -15.96 -25.62 -13.12
CA LEU A 97 -16.86 -25.54 -14.27
C LEU A 97 -16.20 -26.03 -15.56
N ILE A 98 -14.94 -25.64 -15.80
CA ILE A 98 -14.21 -26.05 -17.01
C ILE A 98 -13.88 -27.55 -16.94
N ILE A 99 -13.44 -28.07 -15.79
CA ILE A 99 -13.19 -29.50 -15.59
C ILE A 99 -14.47 -30.31 -15.86
N ALA A 100 -15.61 -29.86 -15.32
CA ALA A 100 -16.90 -30.51 -15.55
C ALA A 100 -17.30 -30.52 -17.03
N LEU A 101 -17.09 -29.42 -17.74
CA LEU A 101 -17.32 -29.34 -19.19
C LEU A 101 -16.42 -30.30 -19.97
N MET A 102 -15.13 -30.41 -19.62
CA MET A 102 -14.22 -31.33 -20.31
C MET A 102 -14.52 -32.79 -20.05
N VAL A 103 -14.94 -33.13 -18.83
CA VAL A 103 -15.43 -34.48 -18.51
C VAL A 103 -16.68 -34.78 -19.33
N PHE A 104 -17.62 -33.84 -19.43
CA PHE A 104 -18.82 -33.98 -20.24
C PHE A 104 -18.49 -34.23 -21.73
N ILE A 105 -17.57 -33.45 -22.30
CA ILE A 105 -17.10 -33.62 -23.68
C ILE A 105 -16.45 -35.00 -23.87
N ASN A 106 -15.61 -35.44 -22.93
CA ASN A 106 -14.93 -36.73 -23.02
C ASN A 106 -15.93 -37.90 -23.01
N LEU A 107 -16.96 -37.83 -22.14
CA LEU A 107 -18.02 -38.84 -22.09
C LEU A 107 -18.86 -38.87 -23.37
N TYR A 108 -19.11 -37.71 -23.99
CA TYR A 108 -19.97 -37.61 -25.18
C TYR A 108 -19.26 -38.02 -26.47
N TYR A 109 -18.04 -37.53 -26.70
CA TYR A 109 -17.34 -37.71 -27.98
C TYR A 109 -16.36 -38.88 -28.01
N SER A 110 -15.78 -39.28 -26.89
CA SER A 110 -14.72 -40.31 -26.87
C SER A 110 -14.67 -41.08 -25.54
N PRO A 111 -15.68 -41.92 -25.25
CA PRO A 111 -15.78 -42.64 -23.97
C PRO A 111 -14.67 -43.70 -23.76
N SER A 112 -13.95 -44.09 -24.82
CA SER A 112 -12.88 -45.09 -24.76
C SER A 112 -11.50 -44.52 -24.39
N THR A 113 -11.30 -43.20 -24.44
CA THR A 113 -10.00 -42.56 -24.16
C THR A 113 -10.13 -41.49 -23.07
N ILE A 114 -9.26 -41.51 -22.07
CA ILE A 114 -9.28 -40.58 -20.93
C ILE A 114 -8.44 -39.34 -21.23
N TRP A 115 -8.82 -38.56 -22.26
CA TRP A 115 -8.04 -37.40 -22.70
C TRP A 115 -8.24 -36.17 -21.83
N PHE A 116 -9.36 -36.07 -21.10
CA PHE A 116 -9.68 -34.92 -20.26
C PHE A 116 -8.59 -34.61 -19.20
N VAL A 117 -7.79 -35.61 -18.81
CA VAL A 117 -6.72 -35.45 -17.81
C VAL A 117 -5.69 -34.38 -18.20
N TYR A 118 -5.26 -34.33 -19.46
CA TYR A 118 -4.22 -33.38 -19.91
C TYR A 118 -4.60 -31.90 -19.69
N PRO A 119 -5.77 -31.44 -20.15
CA PRO A 119 -6.18 -30.06 -19.92
C PRO A 119 -6.58 -29.77 -18.47
N THR A 120 -7.07 -30.75 -17.70
CA THR A 120 -7.35 -30.52 -16.26
C THR A 120 -6.10 -30.17 -15.45
N PHE A 121 -4.96 -30.77 -15.77
CA PHE A 121 -3.69 -30.41 -15.12
C PHE A 121 -3.26 -28.98 -15.43
N ALA A 122 -3.45 -28.51 -16.66
CA ALA A 122 -3.16 -27.13 -17.04
C ALA A 122 -4.08 -26.14 -16.31
N ILE A 123 -5.37 -26.46 -16.17
CA ILE A 123 -6.36 -25.63 -15.48
C ILE A 123 -6.06 -25.54 -13.98
N LEU A 124 -5.66 -26.65 -13.33
CA LEU A 124 -5.31 -26.70 -11.91
C LEU A 124 -4.10 -25.83 -11.53
N TRP A 125 -3.24 -25.48 -12.49
CA TRP A 125 -2.12 -24.57 -12.25
C TRP A 125 -2.59 -23.16 -11.87
N TRP A 126 -3.75 -22.74 -12.37
CA TRP A 126 -4.30 -21.40 -12.17
C TRP A 126 -4.76 -21.13 -10.72
N PRO A 127 -5.59 -21.99 -10.07
CA PRO A 127 -5.92 -21.83 -8.67
C PRO A 127 -4.70 -22.01 -7.76
N LEU A 128 -3.72 -22.84 -8.15
CA LEU A 128 -2.48 -23.01 -7.39
C LEU A 128 -1.62 -21.72 -7.36
N SER A 129 -1.48 -21.06 -8.51
CA SER A 129 -0.80 -19.76 -8.61
C SER A 129 -1.48 -18.69 -7.76
N MET A 130 -2.83 -18.64 -7.78
CA MET A 130 -3.59 -17.71 -6.93
C MET A 130 -3.47 -18.03 -5.45
N PHE A 131 -3.42 -19.32 -5.09
CA PHE A 131 -3.20 -19.77 -3.71
C PHE A 131 -1.84 -19.31 -3.17
N TYR A 132 -0.78 -19.42 -3.97
CA TYR A 132 0.53 -18.91 -3.59
C TYR A 132 0.52 -17.39 -3.42
N ARG A 133 -0.17 -16.66 -4.31
CA ARG A 133 -0.33 -15.20 -4.19
C ARG A 133 -1.06 -14.80 -2.90
N TRP A 134 -2.13 -15.52 -2.54
CA TRP A 134 -2.86 -15.30 -1.29
C TRP A 134 -2.00 -15.61 -0.06
N ARG A 135 -1.24 -16.72 -0.07
CA ARG A 135 -0.32 -17.09 1.01
C ARG A 135 0.82 -16.10 1.23
N LYS A 136 1.27 -15.40 0.19
CA LYS A 136 2.33 -14.38 0.31
C LYS A 136 1.81 -13.06 0.90
N LEU A 137 0.49 -12.85 0.87
CA LEU A 137 -0.18 -11.65 1.39
C LEU A 137 -0.71 -11.82 2.83
N LYS A 138 -0.85 -13.06 3.32
CA LYS A 138 -1.28 -13.39 4.68
C LYS A 138 -0.08 -13.60 5.59
#